data_AF-A0A6M0EQ06-F1
#
_entry.id   AF-A0A6M0EQ06-F1
#
_cell.length_a   1.000
_cell.length_b   1.000
_cell.length_c   1.000
_cell.angle_alpha   90.00
_cell.angle_beta   90.00
_cell.angle_gamma   90.00
#
_symmetry.space_group_name_H-M   'P 1'
#
loop_
_entity.id
_entity.type
_entity.pdbx_description
1 polymer ?
#
loop_
_entity_poly.entity_id
_entity_poly.type
_entity_poly.pdbx_seq_one_letter_code
_entity_poly.pdbx_strand_id
1 'polypeptide(L)'
;MTNRPIILGIVGDSAAGKTTLTKGIAQVLGSDEVTVICTDDYHRYDRKQRAEIGISALHPDCNYLDIIEQHLSLLRSGQPILKPIYNHTTGSFDPPKYIKPKKFVIVEGLLGYYARAAREYYDVKVYLAPPESLRTQWKINRDTRKRGYNDQQVLEQLRKREPDSEEFIRPQRKWSDIVVSFYPPDKESQQSDLLLNVRLVLRPTIPHPDLTRIIEPSQSHLSSAIRLELDRDMSKPVDVLEIDGHATSEQVKELERILCNDVPYLGKFCSLEGNQDIGKVIGTTGEILQSYPLALTQLLITYHMLKAANLYDSVATVVN
;
A
#
# COMPACT_ATOMS: atom_id res chain seq x y z
N MET A 1 2.24 26.72 14.96
CA MET A 1 1.45 25.53 14.54
C MET A 1 1.68 25.32 13.05
N THR A 2 2.58 24.44 12.66
CA THR A 2 2.75 24.05 11.24
C THR A 2 2.65 22.54 11.19
N ASN A 3 1.41 22.05 11.04
CA ASN A 3 1.16 20.62 10.94
C ASN A 3 1.64 20.17 9.56
N ARG A 4 2.86 19.62 9.50
CA ARG A 4 3.48 19.19 8.24
C ARG A 4 2.68 18.00 7.66
N PRO A 5 2.62 17.85 6.33
CA PRO A 5 1.99 16.68 5.74
C PRO A 5 2.62 15.37 6.24
N ILE A 6 1.75 14.38 6.47
CA ILE A 6 2.17 13.00 6.80
C ILE A 6 2.26 12.20 5.51
N ILE A 7 3.41 11.59 5.27
CA ILE A 7 3.69 10.88 4.01
C ILE A 7 3.70 9.37 4.22
N LEU A 8 2.77 8.67 3.57
CA LEU A 8 2.75 7.22 3.44
C LEU A 8 3.45 6.79 2.15
N GLY A 9 4.43 5.90 2.26
CA GLY A 9 4.99 5.17 1.11
C GLY A 9 4.28 3.83 0.93
N ILE A 10 3.93 3.48 -0.31
CA ILE A 10 3.44 2.16 -0.70
C ILE A 10 4.27 1.65 -1.88
N VAL A 11 5.21 0.75 -1.59
CA VAL A 11 6.11 0.18 -2.60
C VAL A 11 5.73 -1.28 -2.89
N GLY A 12 5.91 -1.71 -4.12
CA GLY A 12 5.72 -3.09 -4.53
C GLY A 12 5.81 -3.21 -6.04
N ASP A 13 5.91 -4.43 -6.55
CA ASP A 13 6.03 -4.65 -8.00
C ASP A 13 4.74 -4.23 -8.76
N SER A 14 4.83 -4.12 -10.07
CA SER A 14 3.67 -3.96 -10.95
C SER A 14 2.63 -5.04 -10.64
N ALA A 15 1.37 -4.58 -10.57
CA ALA A 15 0.20 -5.41 -10.29
C ALA A 15 0.18 -6.02 -8.87
N ALA A 16 0.97 -5.51 -7.91
CA ALA A 16 0.92 -5.98 -6.52
C ALA A 16 -0.31 -5.53 -5.71
N GLY A 17 -1.20 -4.70 -6.28
CA GLY A 17 -2.40 -4.19 -5.58
C GLY A 17 -2.30 -2.77 -5.00
N LYS A 18 -1.20 -2.04 -5.26
CA LYS A 18 -0.91 -0.70 -4.70
C LYS A 18 -2.08 0.27 -4.85
N THR A 19 -2.55 0.48 -6.08
CA THR A 19 -3.62 1.44 -6.38
C THR A 19 -4.94 1.08 -5.70
N THR A 20 -5.23 -0.20 -5.49
CA THR A 20 -6.43 -0.64 -4.74
C THR A 20 -6.29 -0.26 -3.27
N LEU A 21 -5.12 -0.52 -2.67
CA LEU A 21 -4.83 -0.18 -1.29
C LEU A 21 -4.86 1.34 -1.06
N THR A 22 -4.18 2.10 -1.92
CA THR A 22 -4.11 3.57 -1.90
C THR A 22 -5.50 4.21 -1.95
N LYS A 23 -6.38 3.72 -2.84
CA LYS A 23 -7.74 4.27 -2.98
C LYS A 23 -8.56 4.09 -1.70
N GLY A 24 -8.52 2.90 -1.11
CA GLY A 24 -9.27 2.67 0.14
C GLY A 24 -8.75 3.50 1.29
N ILE A 25 -7.43 3.59 1.48
CA ILE A 25 -6.84 4.47 2.51
C ILE A 25 -7.25 5.93 2.28
N ALA A 26 -7.23 6.40 1.04
CA ALA A 26 -7.64 7.76 0.71
C ALA A 26 -9.14 8.02 0.95
N GLN A 27 -9.99 7.00 0.82
CA GLN A 27 -11.41 7.09 1.18
C GLN A 27 -11.60 7.14 2.69
N VAL A 28 -10.87 6.30 3.45
CA VAL A 28 -10.92 6.29 4.91
C VAL A 28 -10.52 7.66 5.48
N LEU A 29 -9.41 8.23 5.00
CA LEU A 29 -8.90 9.53 5.43
C LEU A 29 -9.71 10.74 4.93
N GLY A 30 -10.68 10.53 4.04
CA GLY A 30 -11.37 11.58 3.30
C GLY A 30 -10.56 12.07 2.11
N SER A 31 -11.09 11.88 0.89
CA SER A 31 -10.35 12.18 -0.35
C SER A 31 -9.95 13.65 -0.50
N ASP A 32 -10.66 14.56 0.18
CA ASP A 32 -10.33 15.98 0.22
C ASP A 32 -9.10 16.30 1.07
N GLU A 33 -8.71 15.42 1.98
CA GLU A 33 -7.53 15.56 2.86
C GLU A 33 -6.27 14.87 2.31
N VAL A 34 -6.40 14.12 1.21
CA VAL A 34 -5.35 13.25 0.69
C VAL A 34 -4.84 13.70 -0.68
N THR A 35 -3.52 13.77 -0.82
CA THR A 35 -2.81 13.91 -2.10
C THR A 35 -2.19 12.57 -2.47
N VAL A 36 -2.49 12.05 -3.66
CA VAL A 36 -1.90 10.80 -4.17
C VAL A 36 -0.86 11.10 -5.25
N ILE A 37 0.32 10.51 -5.11
CA ILE A 37 1.45 10.62 -6.03
C ILE A 37 1.80 9.21 -6.52
N CYS A 38 1.79 8.99 -7.83
CA CYS A 38 2.31 7.76 -8.43
C CYS A 38 3.76 8.00 -8.86
N THR A 39 4.72 7.19 -8.44
CA THR A 39 6.12 7.38 -8.86
C THR A 39 6.37 6.95 -10.30
N ASP A 40 5.45 6.22 -10.93
CA ASP A 40 5.53 5.88 -12.36
C ASP A 40 5.47 7.16 -13.24
N ASP A 41 4.94 8.26 -12.70
CA ASP A 41 4.95 9.57 -13.36
C ASP A 41 6.36 10.12 -13.61
N TYR A 42 7.37 9.61 -12.90
CA TYR A 42 8.76 10.08 -12.94
C TYR A 42 9.65 9.17 -13.79
N HIS A 43 9.06 8.35 -14.67
CA HIS A 43 9.82 7.64 -15.69
C HIS A 43 10.61 8.63 -16.55
N ARG A 44 11.86 8.27 -16.86
CA ARG A 44 12.75 9.04 -17.74
C ARG A 44 12.39 8.87 -19.22
N TYR A 45 11.88 7.69 -19.56
CA TYR A 45 11.61 7.28 -20.93
C TYR A 45 10.18 6.79 -21.08
N ASP A 46 9.56 7.12 -22.21
CA ASP A 46 8.25 6.58 -22.58
C ASP A 46 8.33 5.08 -22.93
N ARG A 47 7.18 4.45 -23.20
CA ARG A 47 7.14 3.00 -23.49
C ARG A 47 7.93 2.60 -24.74
N LYS A 48 7.95 3.44 -25.76
CA LYS A 48 8.63 3.16 -27.03
C LYS A 48 10.14 3.29 -26.85
N GLN A 49 10.59 4.39 -26.24
CA GLN A 49 11.99 4.64 -25.93
C GLN A 49 12.59 3.52 -25.06
N ARG A 50 11.87 3.07 -24.01
CA ARG A 50 12.31 1.94 -23.19
C ARG A 50 12.53 0.66 -24.00
N ALA A 51 11.65 0.39 -24.97
CA ALA A 51 11.78 -0.79 -25.83
C ALA A 51 12.98 -0.68 -26.78
N GLU A 52 13.26 0.51 -27.32
CA GLU A 52 14.41 0.77 -28.20
C GLU A 52 15.75 0.65 -27.45
N ILE A 53 15.81 1.15 -26.21
CA ILE A 53 17.01 1.10 -25.35
C ILE A 53 17.19 -0.31 -24.73
N GLY A 54 16.10 -1.06 -24.58
CA GLY A 54 16.10 -2.35 -23.88
C GLY A 54 16.14 -2.21 -22.35
N ILE A 55 15.65 -1.09 -21.80
CA ILE A 55 15.62 -0.82 -20.35
C ILE A 55 14.22 -1.02 -19.77
N SER A 56 14.13 -1.71 -18.64
CA SER A 56 12.88 -1.89 -17.90
C SER A 56 12.49 -0.65 -17.09
N ALA A 57 11.19 -0.46 -16.88
CA ALA A 57 10.68 0.56 -15.96
C ALA A 57 11.07 0.30 -14.49
N LEU A 58 11.49 -0.93 -14.17
CA LEU A 58 11.97 -1.32 -12.84
C LEU A 58 13.41 -0.85 -12.59
N HIS A 59 14.18 -0.59 -13.64
CA HIS A 59 15.58 -0.20 -13.52
C HIS A 59 15.69 1.24 -12.99
N PRO A 60 16.56 1.54 -12.00
CA PRO A 60 16.77 2.87 -11.45
C PRO A 60 17.03 3.95 -12.50
N ASP A 61 17.90 3.68 -13.48
CA ASP A 61 18.22 4.62 -14.56
C ASP A 61 17.05 4.97 -15.50
N CYS A 62 15.96 4.20 -15.42
CA CYS A 62 14.72 4.51 -16.14
C CYS A 62 13.84 5.52 -15.37
N ASN A 63 14.27 6.02 -14.22
CA ASN A 63 13.47 6.83 -13.31
C ASN A 63 14.26 8.05 -12.83
N TYR A 64 13.60 9.21 -12.73
CA TYR A 64 14.17 10.41 -12.10
C TYR A 64 14.06 10.33 -10.58
N LEU A 65 14.88 9.47 -9.97
CA LEU A 65 14.87 9.21 -8.52
C LEU A 65 15.27 10.43 -7.68
N ASP A 66 16.18 11.25 -8.22
CA ASP A 66 16.58 12.54 -7.68
C ASP A 66 15.41 13.54 -7.62
N ILE A 67 14.59 13.58 -8.68
CA ILE A 67 13.40 14.44 -8.72
C ILE A 67 12.30 13.92 -7.79
N ILE A 68 12.13 12.60 -7.67
CA ILE A 68 11.22 12.01 -6.67
C ILE A 68 11.65 12.44 -5.26
N GLU A 69 12.94 12.33 -4.94
CA GLU A 69 13.49 12.75 -3.64
C GLU A 69 13.24 14.24 -3.37
N GLN A 70 13.54 15.10 -4.35
CA GLN A 70 13.29 16.53 -4.25
C GLN A 70 11.80 16.80 -3.96
N HIS A 71 10.90 16.17 -4.71
CA HIS A 71 9.46 16.34 -4.53
C HIS A 71 8.97 15.81 -3.19
N LEU A 72 9.50 14.70 -2.67
CA LEU A 72 9.19 14.22 -1.33
C LEU A 72 9.56 15.25 -0.25
N SER A 73 10.73 15.89 -0.38
CA SER A 73 11.19 16.95 0.52
C SER A 73 10.27 18.18 0.48
N LEU A 74 9.89 18.63 -0.72
CA LEU A 74 8.95 19.74 -0.91
C LEU A 74 7.58 19.41 -0.31
N LEU A 75 7.03 18.24 -0.62
CA LEU A 75 5.74 17.81 -0.08
C LEU A 75 5.76 17.72 1.45
N ARG A 76 6.84 17.19 2.04
CA ARG A 76 6.98 17.10 3.51
C ARG A 76 7.04 18.47 4.19
N SER A 77 7.62 19.47 3.51
CA SER A 77 7.66 20.85 3.99
C SER A 77 6.39 21.66 3.67
N GLY A 78 5.35 21.01 3.12
CA GLY A 78 4.08 21.66 2.76
C GLY A 78 4.17 22.50 1.47
N GLN A 79 5.24 22.36 0.70
CA GLN A 79 5.46 23.11 -0.53
C GLN A 79 4.84 22.40 -1.75
N PRO A 80 4.32 23.17 -2.72
CA PRO A 80 3.77 22.62 -3.96
C PRO A 80 4.86 22.06 -4.87
N ILE A 81 4.46 21.18 -5.77
CA ILE A 81 5.31 20.61 -6.82
C ILE A 81 4.66 20.75 -8.19
N LEU A 82 5.47 20.77 -9.24
CA LEU A 82 5.02 20.59 -10.61
C LEU A 82 5.26 19.12 -11.00
N LYS A 83 4.25 18.28 -10.79
CA LYS A 83 4.37 16.83 -10.92
C LYS A 83 4.28 16.40 -12.40
N PRO A 84 5.20 15.60 -12.94
CA PRO A 84 5.02 15.00 -14.26
C PRO A 84 3.81 14.07 -14.30
N ILE A 85 3.36 13.70 -15.50
CA ILE A 85 2.23 12.78 -15.70
C ILE A 85 2.62 11.73 -16.73
N TYR A 86 2.62 10.46 -16.33
CA TYR A 86 2.82 9.33 -17.24
C TYR A 86 1.49 8.64 -17.52
N ASN A 87 1.10 8.62 -18.79
CA ASN A 87 -0.17 8.06 -19.21
C ASN A 87 -0.02 6.57 -19.51
N HIS A 88 -0.61 5.71 -18.68
CA HIS A 88 -0.52 4.26 -18.88
C HIS A 88 -1.32 3.74 -20.09
N THR A 89 -2.28 4.51 -20.62
CA THR A 89 -3.05 4.14 -21.81
C THR A 89 -2.20 4.33 -23.06
N THR A 90 -1.65 5.54 -23.26
CA THR A 90 -0.81 5.86 -24.42
C THR A 90 0.64 5.37 -24.25
N GLY A 91 1.09 5.17 -23.01
CA GLY A 91 2.49 4.86 -22.70
C GLY A 91 3.44 6.05 -22.88
N SER A 92 2.92 7.27 -22.88
CA SER A 92 3.64 8.53 -23.12
C SER A 92 3.43 9.53 -21.98
N PHE A 93 4.09 10.70 -22.06
CA PHE A 93 3.96 11.75 -21.05
C PHE A 93 2.90 12.78 -21.44
N ASP A 94 2.08 13.17 -20.46
CA ASP A 94 1.13 14.28 -20.56
C ASP A 94 1.72 15.54 -19.87
N PRO A 95 1.15 16.74 -20.09
CA PRO A 95 1.62 17.96 -19.43
C PRO A 95 1.62 17.83 -17.89
N PRO A 96 2.61 18.42 -17.20
CA PRO A 96 2.72 18.29 -15.76
C PRO A 96 1.58 19.00 -15.03
N LYS A 97 1.26 18.53 -13.84
CA LYS A 97 0.18 19.05 -12.99
C LYS A 97 0.76 19.73 -11.75
N TYR A 98 0.33 20.96 -11.49
CA TYR A 98 0.63 21.65 -10.25
C TYR A 98 -0.16 21.03 -9.08
N ILE A 99 0.55 20.63 -8.03
CA ILE A 99 -0.03 19.93 -6.87
C ILE A 99 0.43 20.62 -5.59
N LYS A 100 -0.53 20.99 -4.74
CA LYS A 100 -0.28 21.39 -3.35
C LYS A 100 -0.47 20.17 -2.44
N PRO A 101 0.46 19.87 -1.51
CA PRO A 101 0.25 18.80 -0.55
C PRO A 101 -0.93 19.14 0.36
N LYS A 102 -1.77 18.14 0.61
CA LYS A 102 -2.82 18.17 1.64
C LYS A 102 -2.26 17.60 2.95
N LYS A 103 -3.12 17.44 3.96
CA LYS A 103 -2.76 16.90 5.27
C LYS A 103 -2.06 15.54 5.18
N PHE A 104 -2.53 14.67 4.29
CA PHE A 104 -1.95 13.37 4.03
C PHE A 104 -1.45 13.27 2.60
N VAL A 105 -0.28 12.68 2.42
CA VAL A 105 0.30 12.38 1.11
C VAL A 105 0.53 10.87 1.02
N ILE A 106 -0.02 10.22 0.00
CA ILE A 106 0.25 8.82 -0.29
C ILE A 106 1.09 8.75 -1.55
N VAL A 107 2.27 8.15 -1.46
CA VAL A 107 3.20 7.97 -2.57
C VAL A 107 3.28 6.48 -2.88
N GLU A 108 2.74 6.07 -4.01
CA GLU A 108 2.77 4.69 -4.46
C GLU A 108 3.67 4.48 -5.67
N GLY A 109 4.35 3.33 -5.74
CA GLY A 109 5.15 3.03 -6.93
C GLY A 109 6.13 1.87 -6.79
N LEU A 110 7.11 1.86 -7.69
CA LEU A 110 8.08 0.76 -7.85
C LEU A 110 9.33 0.95 -6.99
N LEU A 111 9.85 2.18 -6.92
CA LEU A 111 11.20 2.49 -6.41
C LEU A 111 11.21 3.48 -5.23
N GLY A 112 10.08 3.60 -4.52
CA GLY A 112 9.93 4.59 -3.44
C GLY A 112 10.95 4.48 -2.31
N TYR A 113 11.51 3.29 -2.06
CA TYR A 113 12.55 3.07 -1.05
C TYR A 113 13.91 2.76 -1.66
N TYR A 114 14.11 2.98 -2.95
CA TYR A 114 15.39 2.68 -3.59
C TYR A 114 16.49 3.61 -3.07
N ALA A 115 16.30 4.93 -3.20
CA ALA A 115 17.23 5.93 -2.69
C ALA A 115 17.15 6.01 -1.16
N ARG A 116 18.31 6.00 -0.48
CA ARG A 116 18.37 6.09 0.99
C ARG A 116 17.73 7.38 1.49
N ALA A 117 18.07 8.52 0.88
CA ALA A 117 17.57 9.83 1.30
C ALA A 117 16.04 9.95 1.15
N ALA A 118 15.47 9.36 0.10
CA ALA A 118 14.01 9.31 -0.07
C ALA A 118 13.28 8.65 1.12
N ARG A 119 13.90 7.65 1.76
CA ARG A 119 13.29 6.89 2.86
C ARG A 119 13.00 7.75 4.09
N GLU A 120 13.81 8.78 4.32
CA GLU A 120 13.70 9.67 5.48
C GLU A 120 12.45 10.56 5.41
N TYR A 121 11.88 10.73 4.22
CA TYR A 121 10.70 11.58 4.03
C TYR A 121 9.37 10.88 4.34
N TYR A 122 9.35 9.55 4.46
CA TYR A 122 8.14 8.79 4.80
C TYR A 122 7.95 8.67 6.32
N ASP A 123 6.71 8.87 6.75
CA ASP A 123 6.26 8.63 8.13
C ASP A 123 5.82 7.18 8.35
N VAL A 124 5.26 6.55 7.31
CA VAL A 124 4.86 5.14 7.30
C VAL A 124 5.31 4.53 5.98
N LYS A 125 5.93 3.35 6.02
CA LYS A 125 6.46 2.64 4.84
C LYS A 125 5.80 1.27 4.72
N VAL A 126 4.98 1.08 3.69
CA VAL A 126 4.34 -0.19 3.37
C VAL A 126 5.01 -0.84 2.17
N TYR A 127 5.20 -2.16 2.22
CA TYR A 127 5.63 -2.96 1.07
C TYR A 127 4.58 -4.04 0.75
N LEU A 128 4.09 -4.07 -0.51
CA LEU A 128 3.18 -5.12 -1.00
C LEU A 128 3.96 -6.30 -1.57
N ALA A 129 3.74 -7.48 -1.01
CA ALA A 129 4.40 -8.74 -1.37
C ALA A 129 3.40 -9.90 -1.58
N PRO A 130 2.43 -9.79 -2.51
CA PRO A 130 1.62 -10.95 -2.87
C PRO A 130 2.48 -12.05 -3.52
N PRO A 131 2.07 -13.33 -3.45
CA PRO A 131 2.71 -14.41 -4.19
C PRO A 131 2.82 -14.11 -5.69
N GLU A 132 3.92 -14.55 -6.31
CA GLU A 132 4.20 -14.26 -7.72
C GLU A 132 3.14 -14.83 -8.67
N SER A 133 2.57 -16.00 -8.35
CA SER A 133 1.48 -16.61 -9.09
C SER A 133 0.22 -15.72 -9.12
N LEU A 134 -0.18 -15.20 -7.95
CA LEU A 134 -1.31 -14.30 -7.81
C LEU A 134 -1.06 -12.97 -8.55
N ARG A 135 0.13 -12.41 -8.39
CA ARG A 135 0.55 -11.17 -9.08
C ARG A 135 0.53 -11.33 -10.59
N THR A 136 1.00 -12.47 -11.10
CA THR A 136 0.96 -12.82 -12.52
C THR A 136 -0.47 -12.85 -13.03
N GLN A 137 -1.38 -13.53 -12.32
CA GLN A 137 -2.80 -13.58 -12.68
C GLN A 137 -3.44 -12.19 -12.72
N TRP A 138 -3.20 -11.36 -11.70
CA TRP A 138 -3.68 -9.98 -11.66
C TRP A 138 -3.14 -9.13 -12.81
N LYS A 139 -1.87 -9.31 -13.17
CA LYS A 139 -1.25 -8.58 -14.28
C LYS A 139 -1.84 -9.00 -15.62
N ILE A 140 -2.02 -10.30 -15.86
CA ILE A 140 -2.68 -10.83 -17.07
C ILE A 140 -4.08 -10.22 -17.17
N ASN A 141 -4.93 -10.43 -16.15
CA ASN A 141 -6.30 -9.93 -16.14
C ASN A 141 -6.39 -8.42 -16.38
N ARG A 142 -5.49 -7.63 -15.78
CA ARG A 142 -5.48 -6.17 -15.95
C ARG A 142 -5.00 -5.76 -17.34
N ASP A 143 -3.88 -6.29 -17.80
CA ASP A 143 -3.21 -5.82 -19.01
C ASP A 143 -3.92 -6.32 -20.28
N THR A 144 -4.58 -7.48 -20.24
CA THR A 144 -5.41 -7.94 -21.37
C THR A 144 -6.72 -7.17 -21.47
N ARG A 145 -7.41 -6.92 -20.35
CA ARG A 145 -8.69 -6.20 -20.35
C ARG A 145 -8.55 -4.69 -20.58
N LYS A 146 -7.51 -4.06 -20.02
CA LYS A 146 -7.40 -2.58 -20.00
C LYS A 146 -6.36 -2.02 -20.96
N ARG A 147 -5.42 -2.84 -21.46
CA ARG A 147 -4.27 -2.36 -22.23
C ARG A 147 -4.06 -3.09 -23.56
N GLY A 148 -4.93 -4.03 -23.92
CA GLY A 148 -4.95 -4.69 -25.23
C GLY A 148 -3.81 -5.70 -25.45
N TYR A 149 -3.13 -6.14 -24.39
CA TYR A 149 -2.13 -7.20 -24.51
C TYR A 149 -2.78 -8.58 -24.56
N ASN A 150 -2.08 -9.58 -25.09
CA ASN A 150 -2.44 -10.99 -24.89
C ASN A 150 -1.61 -11.61 -23.74
N ASP A 151 -2.06 -12.76 -23.24
CA ASP A 151 -1.44 -13.45 -22.11
C ASP A 151 0.05 -13.75 -22.33
N GLN A 152 0.42 -14.23 -23.53
CA GLN A 152 1.81 -14.55 -23.88
C GLN A 152 2.72 -13.31 -23.83
N GLN A 153 2.24 -12.17 -24.33
CA GLN A 153 2.97 -10.90 -24.26
C GLN A 153 3.18 -10.45 -22.81
N VAL A 154 2.18 -10.64 -21.94
CA VAL A 154 2.28 -10.29 -20.52
C VAL A 154 3.29 -11.18 -19.81
N LEU A 155 3.24 -12.50 -20.05
CA LEU A 155 4.17 -13.47 -19.48
C LEU A 155 5.61 -13.21 -19.92
N GLU A 156 5.84 -12.92 -21.20
CA GLU A 156 7.18 -12.60 -21.70
C GLU A 156 7.71 -11.29 -21.10
N GLN A 157 6.86 -10.28 -20.90
CA GLN A 157 7.25 -9.06 -20.20
C GLN A 157 7.62 -9.32 -18.73
N LEU A 158 6.89 -10.21 -18.04
CA LEU A 158 7.21 -10.59 -16.67
C LEU A 158 8.58 -11.27 -16.62
N ARG A 159 8.80 -12.27 -17.48
CA ARG A 159 10.07 -13.00 -17.57
C ARG A 159 11.25 -12.06 -17.82
N LYS A 160 11.12 -11.12 -18.76
CA LYS A 160 12.19 -10.15 -19.08
C LYS A 160 12.52 -9.21 -17.93
N ARG A 161 11.55 -8.92 -17.05
CA ARG A 161 11.70 -7.97 -15.93
C ARG A 161 12.08 -8.63 -14.62
N GLU A 162 12.06 -9.96 -14.56
CA GLU A 162 12.34 -10.71 -13.34
C GLU A 162 13.72 -10.38 -12.74
N PRO A 163 14.82 -10.29 -13.53
CA PRO A 163 16.12 -9.88 -12.98
C PRO A 163 16.08 -8.49 -12.32
N ASP A 164 15.46 -7.51 -12.98
CA ASP A 164 15.32 -6.16 -12.40
C ASP A 164 14.41 -6.15 -11.16
N SER A 165 13.38 -7.00 -11.11
CA SER A 165 12.51 -7.11 -9.94
C SER A 165 13.28 -7.66 -8.74
N GLU A 166 14.07 -8.71 -8.97
CA GLU A 166 14.94 -9.32 -7.97
C GLU A 166 16.01 -8.34 -7.47
N GLU A 167 16.61 -7.56 -8.36
CA GLU A 167 17.70 -6.65 -8.03
C GLU A 167 17.21 -5.34 -7.40
N PHE A 168 16.15 -4.73 -7.93
CA PHE A 168 15.77 -3.36 -7.58
C PHE A 168 14.47 -3.24 -6.80
N ILE A 169 13.52 -4.17 -6.96
CA ILE A 169 12.20 -4.08 -6.31
C ILE A 169 12.18 -4.85 -4.99
N ARG A 170 12.47 -6.15 -5.01
CA ARG A 170 12.39 -7.03 -3.83
C ARG A 170 13.26 -6.57 -2.65
N PRO A 171 14.49 -6.06 -2.85
CA PRO A 171 15.33 -5.64 -1.73
C PRO A 171 14.78 -4.44 -0.95
N GLN A 172 13.86 -3.67 -1.54
CA GLN A 172 13.22 -2.54 -0.86
C GLN A 172 12.31 -2.99 0.29
N ARG A 173 11.86 -4.25 0.29
CA ARG A 173 11.07 -4.87 1.37
C ARG A 173 11.70 -4.68 2.74
N LYS A 174 13.04 -4.66 2.85
CA LYS A 174 13.73 -4.55 4.15
C LYS A 174 13.59 -3.19 4.83
N TRP A 175 13.11 -2.18 4.11
CA TRP A 175 12.96 -0.81 4.60
C TRP A 175 11.52 -0.47 5.00
N SER A 176 10.56 -1.35 4.79
CA SER A 176 9.17 -1.12 5.19
C SER A 176 8.95 -1.31 6.70
N ASP A 177 7.97 -0.61 7.22
CA ASP A 177 7.44 -0.81 8.57
C ASP A 177 6.41 -1.94 8.56
N ILE A 178 5.65 -2.07 7.47
CA ILE A 178 4.62 -3.09 7.30
C ILE A 178 4.85 -3.82 5.97
N VAL A 179 4.80 -5.16 5.98
CA VAL A 179 4.72 -5.96 4.76
C VAL A 179 3.33 -6.56 4.65
N VAL A 180 2.67 -6.33 3.52
CA VAL A 180 1.31 -6.81 3.25
C VAL A 180 1.38 -7.87 2.16
N SER A 181 0.90 -9.07 2.47
CA SER A 181 0.88 -10.20 1.54
C SER A 181 -0.54 -10.75 1.46
N PHE A 182 -1.27 -10.40 0.41
CA PHE A 182 -2.54 -11.06 0.09
C PHE A 182 -2.25 -12.40 -0.58
N TYR A 183 -2.97 -13.46 -0.19
CA TYR A 183 -2.79 -14.79 -0.74
C TYR A 183 -4.12 -15.55 -0.82
N PRO A 184 -4.26 -16.50 -1.77
CA PRO A 184 -5.47 -17.31 -1.86
C PRO A 184 -5.65 -18.17 -0.60
N PRO A 185 -6.89 -18.40 -0.14
CA PRO A 185 -7.18 -19.44 0.84
C PRO A 185 -6.85 -20.83 0.28
N ASP A 186 -6.72 -21.82 1.16
CA ASP A 186 -6.39 -23.19 0.76
C ASP A 186 -7.46 -23.78 -0.21
N LYS A 187 -7.01 -24.69 -1.09
CA LYS A 187 -7.70 -25.15 -2.32
C LYS A 187 -9.12 -25.74 -2.15
N GLU A 188 -9.62 -25.91 -0.93
CA GLU A 188 -10.96 -26.46 -0.67
C GLU A 188 -12.08 -25.41 -0.82
N SER A 189 -11.78 -24.10 -0.78
CA SER A 189 -12.79 -23.04 -0.97
C SER A 189 -12.88 -22.59 -2.43
N GLN A 190 -13.50 -23.41 -3.28
CA GLN A 190 -13.63 -23.18 -4.75
C GLN A 190 -14.58 -22.05 -5.19
N GLN A 191 -15.09 -21.18 -4.31
CA GLN A 191 -16.21 -20.31 -4.67
C GLN A 191 -15.88 -18.83 -4.94
N SER A 192 -14.67 -18.33 -4.67
CA SER A 192 -14.33 -16.95 -5.05
C SER A 192 -12.82 -16.68 -5.00
N ASP A 193 -12.18 -16.55 -6.17
CA ASP A 193 -10.79 -16.08 -6.34
C ASP A 193 -10.53 -14.66 -5.77
N LEU A 194 -11.56 -14.02 -5.20
CA LEU A 194 -11.56 -12.64 -4.72
C LEU A 194 -11.57 -12.53 -3.18
N LEU A 195 -11.83 -13.63 -2.46
CA LEU A 195 -11.76 -13.70 -1.00
C LEU A 195 -10.37 -14.14 -0.55
N LEU A 196 -9.40 -13.24 -0.71
CA LEU A 196 -8.01 -13.50 -0.33
C LEU A 196 -7.80 -13.33 1.17
N ASN A 197 -6.98 -14.20 1.74
CA ASN A 197 -6.39 -13.99 3.05
C ASN A 197 -5.35 -12.86 2.96
N VAL A 198 -5.02 -12.25 4.10
CA VAL A 198 -3.87 -11.35 4.19
C VAL A 198 -2.98 -11.73 5.37
N ARG A 199 -1.68 -11.66 5.12
CA ARG A 199 -0.64 -11.74 6.14
C ARG A 199 0.04 -10.38 6.25
N LEU A 200 0.01 -9.81 7.44
CA LEU A 200 0.57 -8.50 7.76
C LEU A 200 1.77 -8.68 8.68
N VAL A 201 2.98 -8.45 8.17
CA VAL A 201 4.18 -8.41 9.01
C VAL A 201 4.32 -7.01 9.58
N LEU A 202 4.29 -6.90 10.89
CA LEU A 202 4.36 -5.67 11.66
C LEU A 202 5.75 -5.58 12.30
N ARG A 203 6.61 -4.73 11.74
CA ARG A 203 7.99 -4.58 12.25
C ARG A 203 8.01 -3.54 13.37
N PRO A 204 8.82 -3.74 14.42
CA PRO A 204 8.93 -2.81 15.54
C PRO A 204 9.73 -1.52 15.19
N THR A 205 9.50 -0.95 14.00
CA THR A 205 10.07 0.31 13.53
C THR A 205 9.10 1.49 13.71
N ILE A 206 7.81 1.22 13.92
CA ILE A 206 6.76 2.19 14.29
C ILE A 206 5.86 1.60 15.39
N PRO A 207 5.16 2.42 16.19
CA PRO A 207 4.22 1.90 17.18
C PRO A 207 3.01 1.24 16.51
N HIS A 208 2.75 -0.01 16.88
CA HIS A 208 1.58 -0.79 16.48
C HIS A 208 0.46 -0.68 17.52
N PRO A 209 -0.81 -0.84 17.11
CA PRO A 209 -1.92 -0.93 18.06
C PRO A 209 -1.71 -2.11 19.02
N ASP A 210 -2.25 -2.01 20.23
CA ASP A 210 -2.25 -3.14 21.15
C ASP A 210 -3.23 -4.20 20.67
N LEU A 211 -2.67 -5.25 20.05
CA LEU A 211 -3.40 -6.38 19.51
C LEU A 211 -3.44 -7.58 20.48
N THR A 212 -2.96 -7.44 21.72
CA THR A 212 -2.92 -8.55 22.69
C THR A 212 -4.30 -9.16 22.96
N ARG A 213 -5.36 -8.35 22.86
CA ARG A 213 -6.76 -8.80 22.99
C ARG A 213 -7.15 -9.88 21.99
N ILE A 214 -6.49 -9.95 20.82
CA ILE A 214 -6.73 -11.00 19.82
C ILE A 214 -6.26 -12.38 20.33
N ILE A 215 -5.27 -12.42 21.23
CA ILE A 215 -4.67 -13.65 21.78
C ILE A 215 -5.47 -14.15 23.00
N GLU A 216 -6.39 -13.36 23.56
CA GLU A 216 -7.08 -13.72 24.80
C GLU A 216 -7.99 -14.96 24.62
N PRO A 217 -7.83 -16.02 25.44
CA PRO A 217 -8.58 -17.27 25.33
C PRO A 217 -10.11 -17.13 25.43
N SER A 218 -10.59 -16.02 26.02
CA SER A 218 -12.02 -15.69 26.13
C SER A 218 -12.69 -15.28 24.82
N GLN A 219 -11.92 -15.05 23.74
CA GLN A 219 -12.42 -14.65 22.41
C GLN A 219 -12.18 -15.74 21.35
N SER A 220 -12.60 -16.98 21.65
CA SER A 220 -12.44 -18.14 20.76
C SER A 220 -13.07 -17.99 19.38
N HIS A 221 -13.98 -17.02 19.19
CA HIS A 221 -14.58 -16.73 17.89
C HIS A 221 -13.66 -15.92 16.98
N LEU A 222 -12.78 -15.04 17.48
CA LEU A 222 -11.84 -14.26 16.65
C LEU A 222 -10.68 -15.11 16.13
N SER A 223 -10.12 -15.97 17.00
CA SER A 223 -8.91 -16.74 16.72
C SER A 223 -9.05 -17.72 15.54
N SER A 224 -10.27 -18.06 15.14
CA SER A 224 -10.53 -18.87 13.96
C SER A 224 -10.20 -18.17 12.65
N ALA A 225 -10.42 -16.85 12.55
CA ALA A 225 -10.25 -16.08 11.31
C ALA A 225 -9.21 -14.95 11.40
N ILE A 226 -8.92 -14.44 12.60
CA ILE A 226 -7.95 -13.38 12.86
C ILE A 226 -6.93 -13.91 13.87
N ARG A 227 -5.67 -14.04 13.46
CA ARG A 227 -4.60 -14.63 14.27
C ARG A 227 -3.44 -13.68 14.43
N LEU A 228 -2.90 -13.58 15.63
CA LEU A 228 -1.70 -12.82 15.93
C LEU A 228 -0.61 -13.79 16.39
N GLU A 229 0.52 -13.79 15.69
CA GLU A 229 1.64 -14.70 15.92
C GLU A 229 2.96 -13.93 16.04
N LEU A 230 3.92 -14.51 16.78
CA LEU A 230 5.30 -14.05 16.81
C LEU A 230 6.12 -14.86 15.79
N ASP A 231 6.79 -14.16 14.88
CA ASP A 231 7.62 -14.79 13.84
C ASP A 231 8.94 -14.02 13.66
N ARG A 232 9.75 -14.45 12.68
CA ARG A 232 10.95 -13.77 12.24
C ARG A 232 10.84 -13.34 10.79
N ASP A 233 11.03 -12.05 10.56
CA ASP A 233 11.20 -11.50 9.22
C ASP A 233 12.64 -11.00 9.02
N MET A 234 13.32 -11.54 8.00
CA MET A 234 14.74 -11.24 7.75
C MET A 234 15.60 -11.39 9.02
N SER A 235 15.38 -12.48 9.76
CA SER A 235 16.01 -12.83 11.03
C SER A 235 15.67 -11.94 12.23
N LYS A 236 14.80 -10.93 12.08
CA LYS A 236 14.35 -10.04 13.16
C LYS A 236 12.99 -10.46 13.69
N PRO A 237 12.75 -10.42 15.02
CA PRO A 237 11.43 -10.72 15.58
C PRO A 237 10.40 -9.69 15.10
N VAL A 238 9.20 -10.16 14.77
CA VAL A 238 8.08 -9.36 14.27
C VAL A 238 6.76 -9.93 14.77
N ASP A 239 5.74 -9.09 14.87
CA ASP A 239 4.36 -9.53 15.01
C ASP A 239 3.79 -9.82 13.62
N VAL A 240 2.99 -10.87 13.51
CA VAL A 240 2.32 -11.27 12.28
C VAL A 240 0.82 -11.34 12.54
N LEU A 241 0.06 -10.47 11.88
CA LEU A 241 -1.39 -10.50 11.90
C LEU A 241 -1.90 -11.17 10.62
N GLU A 242 -2.56 -12.31 10.76
CA GLU A 242 -3.26 -13.00 9.67
C GLU A 242 -4.76 -12.78 9.77
N ILE A 243 -5.40 -12.52 8.62
CA ILE A 243 -6.85 -12.34 8.51
C ILE A 243 -7.34 -13.19 7.33
N ASP A 244 -8.25 -14.10 7.61
CA ASP A 244 -8.88 -14.98 6.63
C ASP A 244 -9.87 -14.22 5.74
N GLY A 245 -9.92 -14.57 4.45
CA GLY A 245 -10.90 -14.09 3.48
C GLY A 245 -12.34 -14.40 3.89
N HIS A 246 -12.54 -15.43 4.71
CA HIS A 246 -13.86 -15.85 5.23
C HIS A 246 -14.23 -15.21 6.58
N ALA A 247 -13.45 -14.23 7.07
CA ALA A 247 -13.79 -13.50 8.28
C ALA A 247 -15.22 -12.92 8.20
N THR A 248 -15.97 -13.02 9.30
CA THR A 248 -17.34 -12.50 9.38
C THR A 248 -17.34 -11.01 9.69
N SER A 249 -18.45 -10.32 9.37
CA SER A 249 -18.61 -8.90 9.72
C SER A 249 -18.43 -8.63 11.22
N GLU A 250 -18.86 -9.56 12.07
CA GLU A 250 -18.75 -9.44 13.53
C GLU A 250 -17.29 -9.46 13.99
N GLN A 251 -16.50 -10.42 13.50
CA GLN A 251 -15.07 -10.53 13.81
C GLN A 251 -14.30 -9.27 13.38
N VAL A 252 -14.67 -8.72 12.22
CA VAL A 252 -14.05 -7.53 11.64
C VAL A 252 -14.38 -6.28 12.45
N LYS A 253 -15.64 -6.12 12.89
CA LYS A 253 -16.06 -4.99 13.73
C LYS A 253 -15.34 -4.97 15.07
N GLU A 254 -14.96 -6.13 15.59
CA GLU A 254 -14.23 -6.20 16.86
C GLU A 254 -12.78 -5.72 16.72
N LEU A 255 -12.06 -6.17 15.69
CA LEU A 255 -10.72 -5.64 15.41
C LEU A 255 -10.76 -4.14 15.07
N GLU A 256 -11.79 -3.71 14.34
CA GLU A 256 -12.02 -2.29 14.11
C GLU A 256 -12.14 -1.52 15.44
N ARG A 257 -12.97 -1.98 16.38
CA ARG A 257 -13.11 -1.31 17.70
C ARG A 257 -11.78 -1.19 18.42
N ILE A 258 -10.90 -2.20 18.34
CA ILE A 258 -9.55 -2.13 18.93
C ILE A 258 -8.76 -0.98 18.30
N LEU A 259 -8.68 -0.93 16.96
CA LEU A 259 -7.97 0.12 16.23
C LEU A 259 -8.54 1.52 16.52
N CYS A 260 -9.86 1.62 16.68
CA CYS A 260 -10.57 2.89 16.81
C CYS A 260 -10.55 3.43 18.23
N ASN A 261 -10.56 2.57 19.25
CA ASN A 261 -10.49 2.97 20.65
C ASN A 261 -9.11 3.53 21.03
N ASP A 262 -8.03 3.02 20.43
CA ASP A 262 -6.67 3.52 20.69
C ASP A 262 -6.40 4.92 20.07
N VAL A 263 -7.31 5.41 19.21
CA VAL A 263 -7.21 6.76 18.65
C VAL A 263 -8.49 7.57 18.90
N PRO A 264 -8.70 8.07 20.14
CA PRO A 264 -9.97 8.66 20.58
C PRO A 264 -10.46 9.87 19.75
N TYR A 265 -9.54 10.65 19.19
CA TYR A 265 -9.85 11.88 18.44
C TYR A 265 -10.20 11.64 16.96
N LEU A 266 -10.20 10.39 16.51
CA LEU A 266 -10.31 10.03 15.10
C LEU A 266 -11.52 9.16 14.77
N GLY A 267 -12.49 9.05 15.69
CA GLY A 267 -13.72 8.29 15.51
C GLY A 267 -14.54 8.61 14.24
N LYS A 268 -14.26 9.71 13.54
CA LYS A 268 -14.85 10.03 12.22
C LYS A 268 -14.26 9.25 11.04
N PHE A 269 -13.05 8.72 11.17
CA PHE A 269 -12.33 7.98 10.11
C PHE A 269 -12.38 6.46 10.32
N CYS A 270 -13.07 6.02 11.35
CA CYS A 270 -12.83 4.76 12.05
C CYS A 270 -14.12 3.93 12.17
N SER A 271 -15.02 3.96 11.17
CA SER A 271 -16.14 3.03 11.15
C SER A 271 -16.44 2.46 9.76
N LEU A 272 -16.46 1.14 9.66
CA LEU A 272 -17.02 0.35 8.56
C LEU A 272 -18.53 0.58 8.44
N GLU A 273 -19.19 0.93 9.55
CA GLU A 273 -20.59 1.36 9.57
C GLU A 273 -20.79 2.76 8.94
N GLY A 274 -19.78 3.63 9.01
CA GLY A 274 -19.81 4.99 8.45
C GLY A 274 -19.21 5.10 7.03
N ASN A 275 -18.38 4.14 6.62
CA ASN A 275 -17.81 4.08 5.28
C ASN A 275 -17.96 2.68 4.68
N GLN A 276 -19.07 2.46 3.99
CA GLN A 276 -19.38 1.21 3.30
C GLN A 276 -18.45 0.93 2.11
N ASP A 277 -17.54 1.84 1.73
CA ASP A 277 -16.63 1.68 0.59
C ASP A 277 -15.28 1.03 0.93
N ILE A 278 -14.94 0.91 2.22
CA ILE A 278 -13.70 0.28 2.68
C ILE A 278 -13.71 -1.20 2.29
N GLY A 279 -12.58 -1.73 1.79
CA GLY A 279 -12.45 -3.14 1.39
C GLY A 279 -13.20 -3.52 0.12
N LYS A 280 -13.84 -2.58 -0.58
CA LYS A 280 -14.49 -2.87 -1.86
C LYS A 280 -13.48 -3.20 -2.95
N VAL A 281 -13.70 -4.32 -3.62
CA VAL A 281 -12.96 -4.72 -4.83
C VAL A 281 -13.92 -4.95 -5.98
N ILE A 282 -13.49 -4.64 -7.20
CA ILE A 282 -14.24 -4.96 -8.41
C ILE A 282 -13.80 -6.35 -8.86
N GLY A 283 -14.73 -7.28 -8.89
CA GLY A 283 -14.53 -8.65 -9.32
C GLY A 283 -14.37 -8.78 -10.84
N THR A 284 -14.17 -10.02 -11.27
CA THR A 284 -13.82 -10.31 -12.67
C THR A 284 -15.01 -10.16 -13.62
N THR A 285 -16.24 -10.12 -13.12
CA THR A 285 -17.46 -9.87 -13.91
C THR A 285 -17.99 -8.44 -13.77
N GLY A 286 -17.30 -7.59 -13.00
CA GLY A 286 -17.67 -6.20 -12.75
C GLY A 286 -18.51 -5.99 -11.49
N GLU A 287 -18.80 -7.07 -10.76
CA GLU A 287 -19.44 -7.04 -9.44
C GLU A 287 -18.56 -6.36 -8.39
N ILE A 288 -19.19 -5.71 -7.41
CA ILE A 288 -18.49 -5.12 -6.26
C ILE A 288 -18.56 -6.12 -5.12
N LEU A 289 -17.39 -6.56 -4.64
CA LEU A 289 -17.27 -7.47 -3.50
C LEU A 289 -16.66 -6.76 -2.30
N GLN A 290 -17.07 -7.19 -1.11
CA GLN A 290 -16.49 -6.76 0.16
C GLN A 290 -15.36 -7.72 0.55
N SER A 291 -14.13 -7.22 0.64
CA SER A 291 -12.97 -7.96 1.18
C SER A 291 -12.63 -7.44 2.57
N TYR A 292 -12.89 -8.24 3.59
CA TYR A 292 -12.57 -7.89 4.98
C TYR A 292 -11.07 -7.83 5.27
N PRO A 293 -10.22 -8.76 4.76
CA PRO A 293 -8.77 -8.62 4.88
C PRO A 293 -8.23 -7.33 4.28
N LEU A 294 -8.75 -6.92 3.11
CA LEU A 294 -8.39 -5.63 2.51
C LEU A 294 -8.86 -4.46 3.37
N ALA A 295 -10.11 -4.50 3.87
CA ALA A 295 -10.67 -3.45 4.72
C ALA A 295 -9.83 -3.21 5.98
N LEU A 296 -9.50 -4.29 6.69
CA LEU A 296 -8.70 -4.23 7.92
C LEU A 296 -7.26 -3.79 7.64
N THR A 297 -6.69 -4.18 6.50
CA THR A 297 -5.37 -3.69 6.05
C THR A 297 -5.40 -2.18 5.80
N GLN A 298 -6.44 -1.67 5.13
CA GLN A 298 -6.61 -0.23 4.88
C GLN A 298 -6.80 0.55 6.18
N LEU A 299 -7.60 0.02 7.12
CA LEU A 299 -7.81 0.61 8.44
C LEU A 299 -6.53 0.63 9.28
N LEU A 300 -5.77 -0.46 9.31
CA LEU A 300 -4.51 -0.55 10.06
C LEU A 300 -3.46 0.44 9.55
N ILE A 301 -3.29 0.55 8.23
CA ILE A 301 -2.35 1.52 7.65
C ILE A 301 -2.83 2.95 7.92
N THR A 302 -4.14 3.19 7.84
CA THR A 302 -4.73 4.49 8.20
C THR A 302 -4.47 4.83 9.66
N TYR A 303 -4.66 3.89 10.58
CA TYR A 303 -4.30 4.03 12.00
C TYR A 303 -2.85 4.53 12.15
N HIS A 304 -1.90 3.95 11.42
CA HIS A 304 -0.50 4.38 11.49
C HIS A 304 -0.26 5.80 10.97
N MET A 305 -0.91 6.18 9.86
CA MET A 305 -0.84 7.57 9.37
C MET A 305 -1.41 8.56 10.37
N LEU A 306 -2.52 8.19 11.00
CA LEU A 306 -3.21 8.97 12.00
C LEU A 306 -2.40 9.09 13.31
N LYS A 307 -1.78 8.00 13.76
CA LYS A 307 -0.86 8.00 14.90
C LYS A 307 0.38 8.86 14.61
N ALA A 308 0.94 8.76 13.40
CA ALA A 308 2.06 9.60 12.97
C ALA A 308 1.72 11.09 12.97
N ALA A 309 0.51 11.47 12.54
CA ALA A 309 0.03 12.85 12.65
C ALA A 309 0.05 13.36 14.10
N ASN A 310 -0.30 12.50 15.06
CA ASN A 310 -0.40 12.86 16.49
C ASN A 310 0.94 12.76 17.26
N LEU A 311 1.91 11.97 16.77
CA LEU A 311 3.26 11.89 17.37
C LEU A 311 4.02 13.21 17.27
N TYR A 312 3.70 14.06 16.30
CA TYR A 312 4.34 15.38 16.15
C TYR A 312 3.68 16.50 16.98
N ASP A 313 2.43 16.33 17.42
CA ASP A 313 1.73 17.33 18.23
C ASP A 313 2.14 17.28 19.72
N SER A 314 2.74 16.18 20.19
CA SER A 314 3.15 15.98 21.60
C SER A 314 4.59 16.42 21.91
N VAL A 315 5.43 16.66 20.90
CA VAL A 315 6.81 17.14 21.08
C VAL A 315 6.90 18.68 21.15
N ALA A 316 5.84 19.39 20.72
CA ALA A 316 5.80 20.86 20.76
C ALA A 316 5.35 21.44 22.12
N THR A 317 4.99 20.60 23.09
CA THR A 317 4.43 21.03 24.39
C THR A 317 5.40 20.87 25.58
N VAL A 318 6.63 20.38 25.34
CA VAL A 318 7.66 20.23 26.39
C VAL A 318 8.75 21.31 26.28
N VAL A 319 8.65 22.21 25.31
CA VAL A 319 9.51 23.39 25.18
C VAL A 319 8.65 24.63 25.01
N ASN A 320 7.96 25.03 26.08
CA ASN A 320 7.49 26.39 26.33
C ASN A 320 7.34 26.62 27.82
#